data_AF-A0A9X2VUX5-F1
#
_entry.id   AF-A0A9X2VUX5-F1
#
_cell.length_a   1.000
_cell.length_b   1.000
_cell.length_c   1.000
_cell.angle_alpha   90.00
_cell.angle_beta   90.00
_cell.angle_gamma   90.00
#
_symmetry.space_group_name_H-M   'P 1'
#
loop_
_entity.id
_entity.type
_entity.pdbx_description
1 polymer ?
#
loop_
_entity_poly.entity_id
_entity_poly.type
_entity_poly.pdbx_seq_one_letter_code
_entity_poly.pdbx_strand_id
1 'polypeptide(L)'
;MALEVVNKAAQERYATFKSAITLLQGVIDDQVRGTIAKVDDSKLPADAWSLPTSDDLKSLADKAVVVIEDLTATAKKYEADLIARGWRV
;
A
#
# COMPACT_ATOMS: atom_id res chain seq x y z
N MET A 1 -4.54 4.74 -33.95
CA MET A 1 -5.90 4.47 -33.43
C MET A 1 -5.94 3.37 -32.38
N ALA A 2 -5.86 2.07 -32.70
CA ALA A 2 -6.01 1.01 -31.66
C ALA A 2 -4.92 1.03 -30.57
N LEU A 3 -3.64 1.16 -30.96
CA LEU A 3 -2.50 1.26 -30.03
C LEU A 3 -2.60 2.50 -29.12
N GLU A 4 -3.03 3.65 -29.64
CA GLU A 4 -3.16 4.88 -28.83
C GLU A 4 -4.28 4.78 -27.79
N VAL A 5 -5.38 4.11 -28.12
CA VAL A 5 -6.49 3.85 -27.18
C VAL A 5 -6.04 2.88 -26.07
N VAL A 6 -5.28 1.84 -26.42
CA VAL A 6 -4.70 0.90 -25.45
C VAL A 6 -3.71 1.61 -24.53
N ASN A 7 -2.85 2.46 -25.10
CA ASN A 7 -1.86 3.22 -24.32
C ASN A 7 -2.53 4.21 -23.37
N LYS A 8 -3.59 4.89 -23.82
CA LYS A 8 -4.37 5.80 -22.96
C LYS A 8 -5.05 5.05 -21.81
N ALA A 9 -5.68 3.90 -22.08
CA ALA A 9 -6.28 3.06 -21.05
C ALA A 9 -5.23 2.52 -20.06
N ALA A 10 -4.03 2.17 -20.54
CA ALA A 10 -2.93 1.75 -19.68
C ALA A 10 -2.44 2.88 -18.76
N GLN A 11 -2.33 4.10 -19.27
CA GLN A 11 -1.98 5.30 -18.49
C GLN A 11 -3.03 5.62 -17.42
N GLU A 12 -4.32 5.57 -17.77
CA GLU A 12 -5.42 5.83 -16.83
C GLU A 12 -5.48 4.77 -15.71
N ARG A 13 -5.27 3.50 -16.06
CA ARG A 13 -5.18 2.40 -15.06
C ARG A 13 -3.98 2.58 -14.14
N TYR A 14 -2.83 2.97 -14.68
CA TYR A 14 -1.64 3.24 -13.89
C TYR A 14 -1.81 4.44 -12.95
N ALA A 15 -2.43 5.53 -13.43
CA ALA A 15 -2.77 6.68 -12.60
C ALA A 15 -3.71 6.29 -11.45
N THR A 16 -4.74 5.49 -11.76
CA THR A 16 -5.67 4.95 -10.76
C THR A 16 -4.95 4.10 -9.72
N PHE A 17 -4.05 3.22 -10.15
CA PHE A 17 -3.23 2.39 -9.26
C PHE A 17 -2.36 3.25 -8.33
N LYS A 18 -1.68 4.26 -8.87
CA LYS A 18 -0.84 5.18 -8.08
C LYS A 18 -1.67 5.93 -7.03
N SER A 19 -2.84 6.44 -7.41
CA SER A 19 -3.77 7.09 -6.48
C SER A 19 -4.26 6.14 -5.39
N ALA A 20 -4.58 4.89 -5.73
CA ALA A 20 -5.01 3.88 -4.77
C ALA A 20 -3.92 3.52 -3.76
N ILE A 21 -2.66 3.41 -4.22
CA ILE A 21 -1.50 3.17 -3.34
C ILE A 21 -1.29 4.34 -2.37
N THR A 22 -1.34 5.58 -2.87
CA THR A 22 -1.19 6.76 -2.01
C THR A 22 -2.31 6.85 -0.97
N LEU A 23 -3.55 6.54 -1.37
CA LEU A 23 -4.68 6.46 -0.44
C LEU A 23 -4.45 5.38 0.63
N LEU A 24 -4.02 4.19 0.22
CA LEU A 24 -3.76 3.07 1.13
C LEU A 24 -2.68 3.42 2.15
N GLN A 25 -1.59 4.06 1.72
CA GLN A 25 -0.54 4.52 2.62
C GLN A 25 -1.06 5.53 3.63
N GLY A 26 -1.83 6.54 3.18
CA GLY A 26 -2.45 7.52 4.08
C GLY A 26 -3.41 6.89 5.10
N VAL A 27 -4.19 5.88 4.70
CA VAL A 27 -5.08 5.15 5.63
C VAL A 27 -4.27 4.40 6.71
N ILE A 28 -3.15 3.77 6.32
CA ILE A 28 -2.32 3.04 7.28
C ILE A 28 -1.67 4.00 8.27
N ASP A 29 -1.10 5.10 7.77
CA ASP A 29 -0.38 6.05 8.61
C ASP A 29 -1.31 6.86 9.52
N ASP A 30 -2.45 7.34 9.01
CA ASP A 30 -3.34 8.21 9.77
C ASP A 30 -4.36 7.43 10.62
N GLN A 31 -4.94 6.36 10.09
CA GLN A 31 -6.06 5.67 10.74
C GLN A 31 -5.61 4.41 11.48
N VAL A 32 -4.81 3.56 10.85
CA VAL A 32 -4.41 2.27 11.43
C VAL A 32 -3.45 2.48 12.58
N ARG A 33 -2.35 3.23 12.38
CA ARG A 33 -1.41 3.54 13.49
C ARG A 33 -2.09 4.29 14.63
N GLY A 34 -2.98 5.25 14.32
CA GLY A 34 -3.74 5.99 15.33
C GLY A 34 -4.71 5.12 16.14
N THR A 35 -5.24 4.06 15.54
CA THR A 35 -6.09 3.08 16.24
C THR A 35 -5.25 2.12 17.08
N ILE A 36 -4.13 1.64 16.55
CA ILE A 36 -3.18 0.77 17.28
C ILE A 36 -2.62 1.48 18.52
N ALA A 37 -2.32 2.78 18.43
CA ALA A 37 -1.83 3.58 19.56
C ALA A 37 -2.83 3.69 20.72
N LYS A 38 -4.12 3.45 20.48
CA LYS A 38 -5.17 3.44 21.51
C LYS A 38 -5.35 2.07 22.17
N VAL A 39 -4.68 1.03 21.67
CA VAL A 39 -4.71 -0.31 22.26
C VAL A 39 -3.92 -0.27 23.56
N ASP A 40 -4.59 -0.67 24.63
CA ASP A 40 -4.02 -0.75 25.97
C ASP A 40 -3.84 -2.22 26.34
N ASP A 41 -2.62 -2.72 26.18
CA ASP A 41 -2.27 -4.12 26.42
C ASP A 41 -2.46 -4.53 27.88
N SER A 42 -2.51 -3.57 28.82
CA SER A 42 -2.77 -3.86 30.24
C SER A 42 -4.21 -4.28 30.53
N LYS A 43 -5.13 -4.00 29.59
CA LYS A 43 -6.54 -4.42 29.67
C LYS A 43 -6.80 -5.79 29.03
N LEU A 44 -5.78 -6.43 28.47
CA LEU A 44 -5.91 -7.77 27.91
C LEU A 44 -6.05 -8.80 29.06
N PRO A 45 -7.12 -9.62 29.07
CA PRO A 45 -7.26 -10.68 30.05
C PRO A 45 -6.08 -11.65 29.97
N ALA A 46 -5.51 -12.06 31.11
CA ALA A 46 -4.38 -12.99 31.17
C ALA A 46 -4.71 -14.39 30.59
N ASP A 47 -6.01 -14.67 30.50
CA ASP A 47 -6.68 -15.87 30.04
C ASP A 47 -7.27 -15.70 28.62
N ALA A 48 -6.98 -14.58 27.95
CA ALA A 48 -7.39 -14.36 26.56
C ALA A 48 -6.57 -15.21 25.58
N TRP A 49 -7.26 -15.96 24.73
CA TRP A 49 -6.66 -16.77 23.67
C TRP A 49 -6.00 -15.85 22.63
N SER A 50 -4.66 -15.81 22.63
CA SER A 50 -3.78 -15.24 21.59
C SER A 50 -4.24 -13.92 20.94
N LEU A 51 -4.56 -12.90 21.74
CA LEU A 51 -4.75 -11.56 21.20
C LEU A 51 -3.39 -10.94 20.85
N PRO A 52 -3.19 -10.42 19.62
CA PRO A 52 -1.98 -9.69 19.26
C PRO A 52 -1.79 -8.49 20.18
N THR A 53 -0.57 -8.26 20.65
CA THR A 53 -0.23 -7.07 21.44
C THR A 53 -0.21 -5.82 20.56
N SER A 54 -0.24 -4.63 21.16
CA SER A 54 -0.06 -3.36 20.44
C SER A 54 1.23 -3.36 19.62
N ASP A 55 2.31 -3.95 20.15
CA ASP A 55 3.60 -4.01 19.47
C ASP A 55 3.58 -4.99 18.28
N ASP A 56 2.85 -6.10 18.38
CA ASP A 56 2.63 -7.00 17.24
C ASP A 56 1.87 -6.30 16.11
N LEU A 57 0.83 -5.53 16.48
CA LEU A 57 0.03 -4.76 15.52
C LEU A 57 0.86 -3.66 14.86
N LYS A 58 1.73 -2.96 15.60
CA LYS A 58 2.66 -1.97 15.03
C LYS A 58 3.63 -2.64 14.05
N SER A 59 4.19 -3.79 14.41
CA SER A 59 5.10 -4.54 13.54
C SER A 59 4.41 -4.96 12.23
N LEU A 60 3.14 -5.37 12.29
CA LEU A 60 2.34 -5.69 11.11
C LEU A 60 2.07 -4.45 10.25
N ALA A 61 1.76 -3.30 10.86
CA ALA A 61 1.59 -2.04 10.15
C ALA A 61 2.88 -1.60 9.44
N ASP A 62 4.03 -1.71 10.11
CA ASP A 62 5.33 -1.38 9.51
C ASP A 62 5.65 -2.30 8.32
N LYS A 63 5.40 -3.62 8.45
CA LYS A 63 5.54 -4.57 7.34
C LYS A 63 4.64 -4.20 6.15
N ALA A 64 3.40 -3.78 6.42
CA ALA A 64 2.48 -3.37 5.37
C ALA A 64 2.99 -2.12 4.63
N VAL A 65 3.55 -1.15 5.34
CA VAL A 65 4.18 0.04 4.73
C VAL A 65 5.35 -0.37 3.83
N VAL A 66 6.25 -1.23 4.31
CA VAL A 66 7.40 -1.71 3.51
C VAL A 66 6.95 -2.38 2.21
N VAL A 67 5.93 -3.24 2.28
CA VAL A 67 5.39 -3.90 1.07
C VAL A 67 4.79 -2.89 0.09
N ILE A 68 4.14 -1.84 0.59
CA ILE A 68 3.58 -0.76 -0.25
C ILE A 68 4.71 0.04 -0.91
N GLU A 69 5.79 0.33 -0.20
CA GLU A 69 6.97 1.02 -0.74
C GLU A 69 7.65 0.19 -1.84
N ASP A 70 7.83 -1.11 -1.61
CA ASP A 70 8.40 -2.04 -2.60
C ASP A 70 7.53 -2.15 -3.85
N LEU A 71 6.21 -2.23 -3.66
CA LEU A 71 5.25 -2.25 -4.76
C LEU A 71 5.30 -0.94 -5.56
N THR A 72 5.43 0.20 -4.87
CA THR A 72 5.57 1.52 -5.50
C THR A 72 6.87 1.64 -6.28
N ALA A 73 7.98 1.15 -5.73
CA ALA A 73 9.29 1.16 -6.39
C ALA A 73 9.28 0.29 -7.65
N THR A 74 8.69 -0.90 -7.56
CA THR A 74 8.52 -1.81 -8.70
C THR A 74 7.65 -1.19 -9.78
N ALA A 75 6.54 -0.55 -9.40
CA ALA A 75 5.65 0.14 -10.33
C ALA A 75 6.34 1.29 -11.06
N LYS A 76 7.14 2.11 -10.37
CA LYS A 76 7.95 3.19 -10.99
C LYS A 76 8.96 2.65 -12.00
N LYS A 77 9.61 1.52 -11.68
CA LYS A 77 10.53 0.85 -12.60
C LYS A 77 9.80 0.40 -13.87
N TYR A 78 8.63 -0.20 -13.69
CA TYR A 78 7.79 -0.64 -14.81
C TYR A 78 7.28 0.54 -15.66
N GLU A 79 6.94 1.67 -15.04
CA GLU A 79 6.61 2.92 -15.74
C GLU A 79 7.78 3.42 -16.59
N ALA A 80 9.01 3.40 -16.07
CA ALA A 80 10.19 3.81 -16.82
C ALA A 80 10.42 2.90 -18.06
N ASP A 81 10.26 1.59 -17.90
CA ASP A 81 10.37 0.63 -19.00
C ASP A 81 9.26 0.83 -20.05
N LEU A 82 8.02 1.12 -19.61
CA LEU A 82 6.90 1.45 -20.50
C LEU A 82 7.15 2.75 -21.27
N ILE A 83 7.63 3.80 -20.60
CA ILE A 83 7.98 5.08 -21.24
C ILE A 83 9.07 4.89 -22.28
N ALA A 84 10.13 4.13 -21.96
CA ALA A 84 11.23 3.83 -22.88
C ALA A 84 10.74 3.07 -24.14
N ARG A 85 9.69 2.28 -24.01
CA ARG A 85 9.04 1.55 -25.12
C ARG A 85 7.94 2.36 -25.82
N GLY A 86 7.74 3.63 -25.47
CA GLY A 86 6.68 4.48 -26.02
C GLY A 86 5.27 4.01 -25.65
N TRP A 87 5.13 3.44 -24.45
CA TRP A 87 3.91 2.80 -23.94
C TRP A 87 3.37 1.70 -24.86
N ARG A 88 4.21 1.05 -25.67
CA ARG A 88 3.80 -0.13 -26.44
C ARG A 88 3.56 -1.30 -25.50
N VAL A 89 2.35 -1.37 -24.93
CA VAL A 89 1.82 -2.50 -24.17
C VAL A 89 1.37 -3.59 -25.13
#